data_AF-A0A9D1ZWA4-F1
#
_entry.id   AF-A0A9D1ZWA4-F1
#
_cell.length_a   1.000
_cell.length_b   1.000
_cell.length_c   1.000
_cell.angle_alpha   90.00
_cell.angle_beta   90.00
_cell.angle_gamma   90.00
#
_symmetry.space_group_name_H-M   'P 1'
#
loop_
_entity.id
_entity.type
_entity.pdbx_description
1 polymer ?
#
loop_
_entity_poly.entity_id
_entity_poly.type
_entity_poly.pdbx_seq_one_letter_code
_entity_poly.pdbx_strand_id
1 'polypeptide(L)'
;MICFGVVYPYIGTFAEGDETSGYINNVQCIREINTGEELSSLASSDTDIAIVRVNGGGTLSLGAETAPFDAQDFGGAVPAFYVDDEASAAAAASLIAEQSPYAFVVSGSAALVRQVRERCNTAGGIVDFRGRELSALNMRNEVNENLAKSALVSAGQLNAEDVQLLKKLFVNVYTAADSEEECIRALACGADGVLCPDAELISEALCKGAETGIYAPRPFVVSHRGSSQATRQGRAYYENTVAAARAAYDAYHPDFVEIDLYLSADGYVVISHDATLDRMTTGTGNIESMTLAQIRQYKVDGGLGESAEYLDEIAVLDDYFEEFQNDGLMFLLEIKSAKTECVDAALALIKKYGMEGRVNFISFDRAQLAYAQSAEPSISVSYLTNGSEYDTGSDSFAAEVLSEVNPLNASLSPNWESMDAAGVRVLNRYGVKVNAWTLNMEAAFFREIRGIGYASYTTDYCGWMEKHPYSIDVPGEIVVAPGESVDIEAQLQSWSGKTEEVSLSVYYVSDGLTLADGKITAGEAEGRETVVLLYEGSMYSVLSAPIDVVIRAGGGESEVPAGGCAGSASGGALAFAAVLLSAAAPAAALLRKKKNR
;
A
#
# COMPACT_ATOMS: atom_id res chain seq x y z
N MET A 1 -30.54 8.98 -27.24
CA MET A 1 -30.89 7.69 -26.63
C MET A 1 -29.56 6.99 -26.46
N ILE A 2 -28.91 7.25 -25.32
CA ILE A 2 -27.50 6.96 -25.06
C ILE A 2 -27.46 5.53 -24.52
N CYS A 3 -26.77 4.63 -25.23
CA CYS A 3 -26.62 3.25 -24.77
C CYS A 3 -25.83 3.25 -23.46
N PHE A 4 -26.42 2.68 -22.41
CA PHE A 4 -25.74 2.34 -21.18
C PHE A 4 -24.65 1.30 -21.49
N GLY A 5 -23.53 1.42 -20.75
CA GLY A 5 -22.26 0.78 -21.00
C GLY A 5 -22.33 -0.74 -21.19
N VAL A 6 -21.47 -1.22 -22.08
CA VAL A 6 -21.06 -2.61 -22.09
C VAL A 6 -20.20 -2.79 -20.84
N VAL A 7 -20.79 -3.32 -19.78
CA VAL A 7 -20.00 -3.98 -18.75
C VAL A 7 -19.65 -5.36 -19.31
N TYR A 8 -18.36 -5.68 -19.28
CA TYR A 8 -17.85 -6.94 -19.81
C TYR A 8 -18.51 -8.10 -19.06
N PRO A 9 -19.17 -9.03 -19.77
CA PRO A 9 -19.74 -10.20 -19.13
C PRO A 9 -18.62 -11.00 -18.45
N TYR A 10 -18.89 -11.44 -17.24
CA TYR A 10 -18.07 -12.35 -16.47
C TYR A 10 -17.79 -13.63 -17.29
N ILE A 11 -16.57 -13.80 -17.79
CA ILE A 11 -16.07 -15.09 -18.26
C ILE A 11 -15.32 -15.71 -17.09
N GLY A 12 -16.00 -16.59 -16.38
CA GLY A 12 -15.43 -17.37 -15.29
C GLY A 12 -14.44 -18.40 -15.80
N THR A 13 -13.20 -18.30 -15.36
CA THR A 13 -12.25 -19.43 -15.29
C THR A 13 -11.70 -19.63 -13.87
N PHE A 14 -11.76 -18.64 -12.99
CA PHE A 14 -11.48 -18.82 -11.55
C PHE A 14 -12.67 -19.29 -10.70
N ALA A 15 -13.87 -19.42 -11.27
CA ALA A 15 -15.10 -19.71 -10.52
C ALA A 15 -15.55 -21.18 -10.53
N GLU A 16 -15.03 -22.02 -11.42
CA GLU A 16 -15.56 -23.38 -11.58
C GLU A 16 -14.45 -24.43 -11.64
N GLY A 17 -13.60 -24.46 -10.62
CA GLY A 17 -12.66 -25.57 -10.41
C GLY A 17 -11.42 -25.16 -9.63
N ASP A 18 -11.33 -25.65 -8.40
CA ASP A 18 -10.23 -25.56 -7.43
C ASP A 18 -10.04 -24.24 -6.66
N GLU A 19 -10.24 -24.38 -5.34
CA GLU A 19 -10.05 -23.41 -4.27
C GLU A 19 -8.57 -23.08 -3.97
N THR A 20 -7.65 -23.08 -4.95
CA THR A 20 -6.22 -22.89 -4.64
C THR A 20 -5.47 -22.08 -5.68
N SER A 21 -5.72 -20.76 -5.74
CA SER A 21 -4.65 -19.83 -6.09
C SER A 21 -3.75 -19.72 -4.87
N GLY A 22 -2.48 -20.09 -5.00
CA GLY A 22 -1.54 -20.11 -3.88
C GLY A 22 -1.24 -18.72 -3.31
N TYR A 23 -1.73 -17.61 -3.87
CA TYR A 23 -1.57 -16.25 -3.32
C TYR A 23 -2.91 -15.64 -2.95
N ILE A 24 -2.97 -15.04 -1.75
CA ILE A 24 -4.20 -14.45 -1.21
C ILE A 24 -4.31 -12.94 -1.52
N ASN A 25 -3.21 -12.27 -1.89
CA ASN A 25 -3.21 -10.85 -2.24
C ASN A 25 -3.83 -10.52 -3.61
N ASN A 26 -4.43 -11.50 -4.31
CA ASN A 26 -5.08 -11.33 -5.61
C ASN A 26 -4.20 -10.62 -6.65
N VAL A 27 -3.00 -11.14 -6.95
CA VAL A 27 -2.05 -10.50 -7.86
C VAL A 27 -2.58 -10.46 -9.31
N GLN A 28 -2.49 -9.31 -9.96
CA GLN A 28 -2.96 -9.10 -11.33
C GLN A 28 -1.97 -9.62 -12.38
N CYS A 29 -2.48 -10.40 -13.33
CA CYS A 29 -1.75 -10.81 -14.53
C CYS A 29 -1.88 -9.72 -15.61
N ILE A 30 -0.78 -9.05 -15.94
CA ILE A 30 -0.75 -7.94 -16.89
C ILE A 30 0.06 -8.36 -18.12
N ARG A 31 -0.41 -8.01 -19.32
CA ARG A 31 0.27 -8.33 -20.58
C ARG A 31 0.32 -7.12 -21.51
N GLU A 32 1.45 -6.90 -22.17
CA GLU A 32 1.57 -5.90 -23.25
C GLU A 32 1.25 -6.57 -24.59
N ILE A 33 0.37 -5.96 -25.37
CA ILE A 33 -0.17 -6.52 -26.61
C ILE A 33 0.44 -5.78 -27.80
N ASN A 34 1.26 -6.49 -28.56
CA ASN A 34 2.09 -5.97 -29.64
C ASN A 34 1.79 -6.59 -31.00
N THR A 35 0.89 -7.57 -31.10
CA THR A 35 0.51 -8.21 -32.37
C THR A 35 -0.99 -8.52 -32.42
N GLY A 36 -1.54 -8.69 -33.63
CA GLY A 36 -2.92 -9.14 -33.80
C GLY A 36 -3.19 -10.54 -33.25
N GLU A 37 -2.17 -11.41 -33.24
CA GLU A 37 -2.26 -12.75 -32.65
C GLU A 37 -2.40 -12.69 -31.13
N GLU A 38 -1.59 -11.87 -30.46
CA GLU A 38 -1.69 -11.64 -29.01
C GLU A 38 -3.06 -11.05 -28.64
N LEU A 39 -3.55 -10.07 -29.39
CA LEU A 39 -4.88 -9.50 -29.20
C LEU A 39 -5.98 -10.57 -29.32
N SER A 40 -5.91 -11.39 -30.37
CA SER A 40 -6.89 -12.47 -30.60
C SER A 40 -6.83 -13.57 -29.52
N SER A 41 -5.69 -13.74 -28.85
CA SER A 41 -5.49 -14.73 -27.78
C SER A 41 -6.11 -14.32 -26.43
N LEU A 42 -6.42 -13.03 -26.23
CA LEU A 42 -6.90 -12.51 -24.94
C LEU A 42 -8.17 -13.20 -24.46
N ALA A 43 -9.10 -13.49 -25.38
CA ALA A 43 -10.40 -14.09 -25.07
C ALA A 43 -10.30 -15.48 -24.40
N SER A 44 -9.16 -16.15 -24.53
CA SER A 44 -8.90 -17.47 -23.92
C SER A 44 -7.70 -17.44 -22.96
N SER A 45 -7.28 -16.25 -22.49
CA SER A 45 -6.15 -16.07 -21.58
C SER A 45 -6.60 -15.68 -20.18
N ASP A 46 -5.73 -15.90 -19.19
CA ASP A 46 -5.93 -15.43 -17.81
C ASP A 46 -5.44 -13.98 -17.58
N THR A 47 -5.39 -13.17 -18.64
CA THR A 47 -4.96 -11.77 -18.55
C THR A 47 -6.01 -10.92 -17.83
N ASP A 48 -5.62 -10.23 -16.75
CA ASP A 48 -6.47 -9.28 -16.04
C ASP A 48 -6.48 -7.90 -16.71
N ILE A 49 -5.30 -7.42 -17.11
CA ILE A 49 -5.09 -6.08 -17.68
C ILE A 49 -4.25 -6.23 -18.95
N ALA A 50 -4.76 -5.72 -20.07
CA ALA A 50 -4.08 -5.77 -21.36
C ALA A 50 -3.62 -4.36 -21.76
N ILE A 51 -2.31 -4.12 -21.69
CA ILE A 51 -1.69 -2.87 -22.12
C ILE A 51 -1.58 -2.86 -23.64
N VAL A 52 -2.14 -1.84 -24.29
CA VAL A 52 -2.10 -1.66 -25.74
C VAL A 52 -1.80 -0.22 -26.10
N ARG A 53 -0.93 0.01 -27.09
CA ARG A 53 -0.63 1.36 -27.56
C ARG A 53 -1.74 1.91 -28.43
N VAL A 54 -2.05 3.20 -28.30
CA VAL A 54 -3.00 3.92 -29.13
C VAL A 54 -2.27 5.01 -29.90
N ASN A 55 -2.52 5.14 -31.20
CA ASN A 55 -2.01 6.26 -31.98
C ASN A 55 -3.02 7.43 -32.03
N GLY A 56 -2.57 8.60 -32.50
CA GLY A 56 -3.41 9.79 -32.60
C GLY A 56 -4.63 9.69 -33.53
N GLY A 57 -4.75 8.61 -34.32
CA GLY A 57 -5.93 8.30 -35.13
C GLY A 57 -6.99 7.48 -34.40
N GLY A 58 -6.75 7.05 -33.16
CA GLY A 58 -7.69 6.22 -32.39
C GLY A 58 -7.71 4.75 -32.78
N THR A 59 -6.65 4.27 -33.46
CA THR A 59 -6.44 2.84 -33.69
C THR A 59 -5.37 2.29 -32.76
N LEU A 60 -5.47 0.99 -32.47
CA LEU A 60 -4.48 0.25 -31.71
C LEU A 60 -3.22 0.09 -32.54
N SER A 61 -2.07 0.30 -31.92
CA SER A 61 -0.74 0.07 -32.49
C SER A 61 -0.20 -1.25 -31.97
N LEU A 62 -0.23 -2.27 -32.84
CA LEU A 62 0.22 -3.63 -32.56
C LEU A 62 1.58 -3.83 -33.25
N GLY A 63 2.61 -3.21 -32.67
CA GLY A 63 3.95 -3.22 -33.24
C GLY A 63 4.01 -2.49 -34.59
N ALA A 64 4.21 -3.23 -35.68
CA ALA A 64 4.19 -2.69 -37.04
C ALA A 64 2.77 -2.63 -37.66
N GLU A 65 1.79 -3.25 -37.01
CA GLU A 65 0.41 -3.34 -37.48
C GLU A 65 -0.49 -2.36 -36.73
N THR A 66 -1.68 -2.11 -37.29
CA THR A 66 -2.73 -1.34 -36.61
C THR A 66 -4.06 -2.05 -36.71
N ALA A 67 -4.85 -1.98 -35.65
CA ALA A 67 -6.21 -2.55 -35.60
C ALA A 67 -7.22 -1.50 -35.09
N PRO A 68 -8.50 -1.55 -35.52
CA PRO A 68 -9.54 -0.80 -34.84
C PRO A 68 -9.66 -1.31 -33.38
N PHE A 69 -10.08 -0.43 -32.47
CA PHE A 69 -10.46 -0.88 -31.13
C PHE A 69 -11.86 -1.49 -31.18
N ASP A 70 -11.98 -2.72 -30.68
CA ASP A 70 -13.25 -3.34 -30.28
C ASP A 70 -13.08 -3.88 -28.86
N ALA A 71 -13.98 -3.50 -27.97
CA ALA A 71 -13.98 -3.99 -26.60
C ALA A 71 -14.06 -5.53 -26.55
N GLN A 72 -14.79 -6.17 -27.48
CA GLN A 72 -14.99 -7.63 -27.48
C GLN A 72 -13.69 -8.41 -27.69
N ASP A 73 -12.70 -7.83 -28.37
CA ASP A 73 -11.40 -8.46 -28.63
C ASP A 73 -10.59 -8.67 -27.34
N PHE A 74 -10.93 -7.96 -26.26
CA PHE A 74 -10.26 -8.07 -24.96
C PHE A 74 -10.83 -9.20 -24.09
N GLY A 75 -11.94 -9.82 -24.49
CA GLY A 75 -12.62 -10.85 -23.70
C GLY A 75 -13.01 -10.32 -22.32
N GLY A 76 -12.30 -10.77 -21.29
CA GLY A 76 -12.47 -10.33 -19.89
C GLY A 76 -11.37 -9.40 -19.36
N ALA A 77 -10.31 -9.16 -20.12
CA ALA A 77 -9.21 -8.28 -19.71
C ALA A 77 -9.62 -6.82 -19.75
N VAL A 78 -9.20 -6.03 -18.76
CA VAL A 78 -9.42 -4.57 -18.77
C VAL A 78 -8.44 -3.93 -19.74
N PRO A 79 -8.90 -3.16 -20.75
CA PRO A 79 -8.00 -2.43 -21.63
C PRO A 79 -7.21 -1.38 -20.86
N ALA A 80 -5.91 -1.28 -21.15
CA ALA A 80 -5.04 -0.24 -20.62
C ALA A 80 -4.33 0.48 -21.78
N PHE A 81 -4.84 1.65 -22.15
CA PHE A 81 -4.36 2.39 -23.32
C PHE A 81 -3.05 3.12 -22.99
N TYR A 82 -1.97 2.65 -23.57
CA TYR A 82 -0.66 3.28 -23.48
C TYR A 82 -0.58 4.45 -24.47
N VAL A 83 -0.24 5.63 -23.97
CA VAL A 83 -0.17 6.89 -24.75
C VAL A 83 1.21 7.53 -24.63
N ASP A 84 1.75 7.97 -25.76
CA ASP A 84 3.11 8.53 -25.87
C ASP A 84 3.12 10.05 -26.07
N ASP A 85 2.01 10.62 -26.52
CA ASP A 85 1.88 12.05 -26.86
C ASP A 85 0.46 12.58 -26.64
N GLU A 86 0.26 13.90 -26.82
CA GLU A 86 -1.05 14.55 -26.64
C GLU A 86 -2.12 14.04 -27.62
N ALA A 87 -1.72 13.59 -28.82
CA ALA A 87 -2.64 13.13 -29.85
C ALA A 87 -3.19 11.74 -29.50
N SER A 88 -2.31 10.82 -29.12
CA SER A 88 -2.68 9.50 -28.58
C SER A 88 -3.47 9.62 -27.29
N ALA A 89 -3.12 10.54 -26.38
CA ALA A 89 -3.91 10.83 -25.19
C ALA A 89 -5.33 11.30 -25.52
N ALA A 90 -5.49 12.25 -26.46
CA ALA A 90 -6.81 12.69 -26.90
C ALA A 90 -7.63 11.57 -27.54
N ALA A 91 -7.00 10.72 -28.34
CA ALA A 91 -7.64 9.57 -28.97
C ALA A 91 -8.07 8.50 -27.95
N ALA A 92 -7.20 8.18 -26.98
CA ALA A 92 -7.52 7.26 -25.89
C ALA A 92 -8.70 7.78 -25.05
N ALA A 93 -8.73 9.07 -24.73
CA ALA A 93 -9.87 9.68 -24.03
C ALA A 93 -11.20 9.50 -24.80
N SER A 94 -11.19 9.64 -26.13
CA SER A 94 -12.37 9.35 -26.96
C SER A 94 -12.78 7.88 -26.91
N LEU A 95 -11.83 6.95 -27.05
CA LEU A 95 -12.11 5.51 -26.97
C LEU A 95 -12.69 5.11 -25.61
N ILE A 96 -12.09 5.61 -24.52
CA ILE A 96 -12.56 5.37 -23.15
C ILE A 96 -13.99 5.89 -22.98
N ALA A 97 -14.24 7.16 -23.33
CA ALA A 97 -15.54 7.79 -23.13
C ALA A 97 -16.66 7.11 -23.94
N GLU A 98 -16.36 6.61 -25.13
CA GLU A 98 -17.36 6.07 -26.06
C GLU A 98 -17.57 4.56 -25.91
N GLN A 99 -16.52 3.81 -25.54
CA GLN A 99 -16.52 2.36 -25.69
C GLN A 99 -16.00 1.58 -24.47
N SER A 100 -15.19 2.19 -23.59
CA SER A 100 -14.64 1.49 -22.41
C SER A 100 -14.43 2.45 -21.22
N PRO A 101 -15.50 2.89 -20.54
CA PRO A 101 -15.45 3.97 -19.55
C PRO A 101 -14.63 3.66 -18.29
N TYR A 102 -14.26 2.39 -18.08
CA TYR A 102 -13.51 1.91 -16.92
C TYR A 102 -12.12 1.33 -17.29
N ALA A 103 -11.68 1.52 -18.53
CA ALA A 103 -10.32 1.19 -18.95
C ALA A 103 -9.26 2.01 -18.21
N PHE A 104 -8.01 1.58 -18.28
CA PHE A 104 -6.88 2.37 -17.82
C PHE A 104 -6.32 3.25 -18.93
N VAL A 105 -5.70 4.36 -18.52
CA VAL A 105 -4.68 5.06 -19.31
C VAL A 105 -3.31 4.81 -18.68
N VAL A 106 -2.30 4.56 -19.52
CA VAL A 106 -0.91 4.31 -19.12
C VAL A 106 0.02 5.25 -19.86
N SER A 107 1.01 5.83 -19.18
CA SER A 107 2.06 6.59 -19.85
C SER A 107 3.29 6.75 -18.97
N GLY A 108 4.46 6.86 -19.61
CA GLY A 108 5.68 7.34 -18.94
C GLY A 108 5.62 8.83 -18.55
N SER A 109 4.66 9.58 -19.10
CA SER A 109 4.35 10.97 -18.73
C SER A 109 3.10 11.03 -17.86
N ALA A 110 3.29 11.31 -16.56
CA ALA A 110 2.17 11.45 -15.64
C ALA A 110 1.18 12.56 -16.06
N ALA A 111 1.67 13.62 -16.73
CA ALA A 111 0.81 14.68 -17.26
C ALA A 111 -0.16 14.18 -18.35
N LEU A 112 0.25 13.22 -19.18
CA LEU A 112 -0.63 12.62 -20.19
C LEU A 112 -1.70 11.73 -19.53
N VAL A 113 -1.33 10.98 -18.48
CA VAL A 113 -2.29 10.23 -17.66
C VAL A 113 -3.36 11.17 -17.10
N ARG A 114 -2.93 12.27 -16.48
CA ARG A 114 -3.82 13.30 -15.94
C ARG A 114 -4.75 13.89 -17.01
N GLN A 115 -4.20 14.25 -18.18
CA GLN A 115 -4.98 14.82 -19.29
C GLN A 115 -6.14 13.91 -19.71
N VAL A 116 -5.91 12.59 -19.78
CA VAL A 116 -6.97 11.62 -20.09
C VAL A 116 -7.95 11.48 -18.93
N ARG A 117 -7.45 11.35 -17.69
CA ARG A 117 -8.28 11.20 -16.47
C ARG A 117 -9.19 12.40 -16.22
N GLU A 118 -8.77 13.62 -16.52
CA GLU A 118 -9.61 14.82 -16.39
C GLU A 118 -10.77 14.84 -17.39
N ARG A 119 -10.63 14.17 -18.54
CA ARG A 119 -11.71 13.99 -19.54
C ARG A 119 -12.58 12.77 -19.25
N CYS A 120 -11.98 11.72 -18.70
CA CYS A 120 -12.60 10.42 -18.43
C CYS A 120 -12.36 10.04 -16.97
N ASN A 121 -13.14 10.64 -16.07
CA ASN A 121 -12.89 10.51 -14.62
C ASN A 121 -13.23 9.13 -14.03
N THR A 122 -13.95 8.29 -14.77
CA THR A 122 -14.24 6.89 -14.43
C THR A 122 -13.15 5.90 -14.86
N ALA A 123 -12.20 6.31 -15.69
CA ALA A 123 -11.06 5.48 -16.08
C ALA A 123 -10.13 5.20 -14.89
N GLY A 124 -9.23 4.23 -15.02
CA GLY A 124 -8.07 4.07 -14.13
C GLY A 124 -6.84 4.78 -14.69
N GLY A 125 -5.83 5.05 -13.85
CA GLY A 125 -4.57 5.67 -14.30
C GLY A 125 -3.35 4.93 -13.78
N ILE A 126 -2.39 4.67 -14.67
CA ILE A 126 -1.11 4.02 -14.37
C ILE A 126 0.02 4.93 -14.85
N VAL A 127 0.94 5.30 -13.96
CA VAL A 127 2.17 5.99 -14.35
C VAL A 127 3.27 4.96 -14.55
N ASP A 128 3.89 4.97 -15.73
CA ASP A 128 5.02 4.09 -16.05
C ASP A 128 6.34 4.75 -15.63
N PHE A 129 7.00 4.14 -14.65
CA PHE A 129 8.28 4.56 -14.10
C PHE A 129 9.44 3.69 -14.56
N ARG A 130 9.24 2.74 -15.49
CA ARG A 130 10.33 1.91 -16.00
C ARG A 130 11.44 2.81 -16.56
N GLY A 131 12.68 2.57 -16.10
CA GLY A 131 13.84 3.38 -16.45
C GLY A 131 13.91 4.76 -15.79
N ARG A 132 13.08 5.05 -14.78
CA ARG A 132 13.08 6.30 -14.02
C ARG A 132 13.36 6.04 -12.53
N GLU A 133 14.46 6.58 -12.03
CA GLU A 133 14.85 6.45 -10.62
C GLU A 133 14.17 7.53 -9.74
N LEU A 134 13.23 7.10 -8.88
CA LEU A 134 12.55 7.95 -7.90
C LEU A 134 12.43 7.18 -6.58
N SER A 135 12.38 7.89 -5.45
CA SER A 135 11.99 7.26 -4.18
C SER A 135 10.52 6.88 -4.20
N ALA A 136 10.14 5.86 -3.41
CA ALA A 136 8.75 5.45 -3.24
C ALA A 136 7.81 6.63 -2.92
N LEU A 137 8.22 7.54 -2.02
CA LEU A 137 7.39 8.70 -1.68
C LEU A 137 7.19 9.66 -2.86
N ASN A 138 8.21 9.89 -3.68
CA ASN A 138 8.09 10.75 -4.86
C ASN A 138 7.25 10.08 -5.96
N MET A 139 7.36 8.75 -6.13
CA MET A 139 6.46 8.00 -7.01
C MET A 139 5.01 8.14 -6.55
N ARG A 140 4.74 7.97 -5.25
CA ARG A 140 3.40 8.16 -4.66
C ARG A 140 2.86 9.55 -4.99
N ASN A 141 3.65 10.59 -4.78
CA ASN A 141 3.23 11.97 -5.08
C ASN A 141 2.87 12.13 -6.56
N GLU A 142 3.75 11.71 -7.48
CA GLU A 142 3.52 11.84 -8.92
C GLU A 142 2.31 11.02 -9.40
N VAL A 143 2.09 9.82 -8.85
CA VAL A 143 0.89 9.01 -9.11
C VAL A 143 -0.38 9.77 -8.70
N ASN A 144 -0.44 10.19 -7.43
CA ASN A 144 -1.67 10.77 -6.88
C ASN A 144 -1.98 12.17 -7.47
N GLU A 145 -0.96 13.02 -7.64
CA GLU A 145 -1.09 14.36 -8.24
C GLU A 145 -1.58 14.34 -9.70
N ASN A 146 -1.47 13.19 -10.37
CA ASN A 146 -1.89 12.99 -11.74
C ASN A 146 -3.12 12.10 -11.89
N LEU A 147 -3.91 11.94 -10.81
CA LEU A 147 -5.15 11.15 -10.78
C LEU A 147 -4.94 9.69 -11.22
N ALA A 148 -3.73 9.19 -11.01
CA ALA A 148 -3.40 7.78 -11.15
C ALA A 148 -3.50 7.10 -9.79
N LYS A 149 -3.59 5.77 -9.81
CA LYS A 149 -3.63 4.94 -8.60
C LYS A 149 -2.56 3.86 -8.59
N SER A 150 -1.88 3.67 -9.71
CA SER A 150 -0.92 2.59 -9.89
C SER A 150 0.39 3.12 -10.48
N ALA A 151 1.50 2.55 -10.00
CA ALA A 151 2.83 2.72 -10.56
C ALA A 151 3.23 1.43 -11.28
N LEU A 152 3.73 1.54 -12.51
CA LEU A 152 4.39 0.45 -13.22
C LEU A 152 5.91 0.65 -13.13
N VAL A 153 6.63 -0.31 -12.58
CA VAL A 153 8.09 -0.26 -12.37
C VAL A 153 8.78 -1.47 -13.02
N SER A 154 10.10 -1.43 -13.18
CA SER A 154 10.89 -2.60 -13.60
C SER A 154 11.20 -3.52 -12.42
N ALA A 155 11.37 -4.81 -12.69
CA ALA A 155 11.90 -5.75 -11.69
C ALA A 155 13.23 -5.24 -11.11
N GLY A 156 13.35 -5.27 -9.77
CA GLY A 156 14.54 -4.78 -9.06
C GLY A 156 14.65 -3.25 -8.95
N GLN A 157 13.75 -2.47 -9.56
CA GLN A 157 13.73 -1.01 -9.39
C GLN A 157 13.31 -0.59 -7.98
N LEU A 158 12.38 -1.34 -7.36
CA LEU A 158 11.95 -1.17 -5.98
C LEU A 158 12.25 -2.44 -5.18
N ASN A 159 12.69 -2.26 -3.94
CA ASN A 159 12.81 -3.37 -2.98
C ASN A 159 11.47 -3.64 -2.27
N ALA A 160 11.42 -4.69 -1.44
CA ALA A 160 10.20 -5.06 -0.73
C ALA A 160 9.68 -3.97 0.23
N GLU A 161 10.57 -3.17 0.85
CA GLU A 161 10.20 -2.09 1.75
C GLU A 161 9.52 -0.94 1.00
N ASP A 162 10.08 -0.55 -0.16
CA ASP A 162 9.53 0.47 -1.03
C ASP A 162 8.14 0.08 -1.54
N VAL A 163 7.97 -1.18 -1.97
CA VAL A 163 6.67 -1.72 -2.42
C VAL A 163 5.66 -1.71 -1.28
N GLN A 164 6.05 -2.12 -0.07
CA GLN A 164 5.17 -2.05 1.09
C GLN A 164 4.78 -0.63 1.45
N LEU A 165 5.72 0.33 1.40
CA LEU A 165 5.45 1.74 1.67
C LEU A 165 4.41 2.30 0.67
N LEU A 166 4.58 2.04 -0.63
CA LEU A 166 3.62 2.46 -1.65
C LEU A 166 2.23 1.86 -1.40
N LYS A 167 2.17 0.57 -1.08
CA LYS A 167 0.89 -0.12 -0.80
C LYS A 167 0.20 0.43 0.44
N LYS A 168 0.95 0.72 1.51
CA LYS A 168 0.42 1.37 2.70
C LYS A 168 -0.08 2.80 2.41
N LEU A 169 0.53 3.48 1.44
CA LEU A 169 0.06 4.76 0.92
C LEU A 169 -0.99 4.61 -0.18
N PHE A 170 -1.66 3.46 -0.27
CA PHE A 170 -2.76 3.14 -1.19
C PHE A 170 -2.44 3.30 -2.68
N VAL A 171 -1.16 3.17 -3.07
CA VAL A 171 -0.73 3.07 -4.46
C VAL A 171 -0.55 1.60 -4.82
N ASN A 172 -1.08 1.18 -5.97
CA ASN A 172 -0.80 -0.15 -6.51
C ASN A 172 0.58 -0.18 -7.16
N VAL A 173 1.31 -1.28 -6.96
CA VAL A 173 2.61 -1.48 -7.61
C VAL A 173 2.51 -2.62 -8.59
N TYR A 174 2.65 -2.30 -9.87
CA TYR A 174 2.79 -3.26 -10.95
C TYR A 174 4.25 -3.36 -11.34
N THR A 175 4.76 -4.57 -11.55
CA THR A 175 6.18 -4.79 -11.86
C THR A 175 6.32 -5.49 -13.19
N ALA A 176 7.09 -4.90 -14.11
CA ALA A 176 7.49 -5.55 -15.35
C ALA A 176 8.59 -6.56 -15.09
N ALA A 177 8.37 -7.78 -15.56
CA ALA A 177 9.25 -8.92 -15.40
C ALA A 177 9.32 -9.72 -16.72
N ASP A 178 10.53 -10.01 -17.17
CA ASP A 178 10.81 -10.67 -18.45
C ASP A 178 11.22 -12.14 -18.28
N SER A 179 11.28 -12.65 -17.05
CA SER A 179 11.65 -14.03 -16.73
C SER A 179 10.87 -14.56 -15.51
N GLU A 180 10.85 -15.89 -15.33
CA GLU A 180 10.27 -16.54 -14.14
C GLU A 180 10.92 -16.01 -12.85
N GLU A 181 12.25 -15.84 -12.84
CA GLU A 181 12.97 -15.29 -11.69
C GLU A 181 12.48 -13.88 -11.34
N GLU A 182 12.34 -12.99 -12.34
CA GLU A 182 11.85 -11.63 -12.11
C GLU A 182 10.39 -11.59 -11.66
N CYS A 183 9.54 -12.49 -12.18
CA CYS A 183 8.18 -12.66 -11.70
C CYS A 183 8.16 -13.06 -10.23
N ILE A 184 8.97 -14.04 -9.83
CA ILE A 184 9.08 -14.49 -8.43
C ILE A 184 9.61 -13.36 -7.54
N ARG A 185 10.60 -12.58 -8.00
CA ARG A 185 11.10 -11.41 -7.27
C ARG A 185 10.02 -10.36 -7.09
N ALA A 186 9.23 -10.06 -8.12
CA ALA A 186 8.12 -9.11 -8.03
C ALA A 186 7.06 -9.57 -7.02
N LEU A 187 6.70 -10.85 -7.06
CA LEU A 187 5.76 -11.47 -6.11
C LEU A 187 6.31 -11.42 -4.68
N ALA A 188 7.57 -11.78 -4.46
CA ALA A 188 8.23 -11.77 -3.16
C ALA A 188 8.37 -10.34 -2.57
N CYS A 189 8.62 -9.33 -3.41
CA CYS A 189 8.56 -7.92 -3.01
C CYS A 189 7.13 -7.45 -2.69
N GLY A 190 6.12 -8.16 -3.20
CA GLY A 190 4.73 -7.94 -2.87
C GLY A 190 3.96 -7.08 -3.87
N ALA A 191 4.34 -7.14 -5.16
CA ALA A 191 3.64 -6.46 -6.24
C ALA A 191 2.14 -6.81 -6.25
N ASP A 192 1.31 -5.82 -6.57
CA ASP A 192 -0.13 -6.02 -6.77
C ASP A 192 -0.43 -6.59 -8.17
N GLY A 193 0.52 -6.51 -9.09
CA GLY A 193 0.42 -7.08 -10.43
C GLY A 193 1.77 -7.25 -11.08
N VAL A 194 1.87 -8.19 -12.01
CA VAL A 194 3.10 -8.46 -12.76
C VAL A 194 2.79 -8.35 -14.25
N LEU A 195 3.52 -7.45 -14.92
CA LEU A 195 3.54 -7.31 -16.37
C LEU A 195 4.57 -8.29 -16.94
N CYS A 196 4.10 -9.30 -17.66
CA CYS A 196 4.99 -10.31 -18.24
C CYS A 196 4.52 -10.68 -19.67
N PRO A 197 5.42 -11.21 -20.51
CA PRO A 197 5.07 -11.65 -21.85
C PRO A 197 4.23 -12.95 -21.85
N ASP A 198 4.43 -13.80 -20.84
CA ASP A 198 3.80 -15.11 -20.71
C ASP A 198 3.15 -15.28 -19.34
N ALA A 199 1.82 -15.08 -19.30
CA ALA A 199 1.03 -15.14 -18.08
C ALA A 199 1.01 -16.55 -17.45
N GLU A 200 1.32 -17.61 -18.21
CA GLU A 200 1.46 -18.95 -17.65
C GLU A 200 2.62 -19.02 -16.65
N LEU A 201 3.70 -18.26 -16.85
CA LEU A 201 4.82 -18.19 -15.89
C LEU A 201 4.41 -17.60 -14.54
N ILE A 202 3.53 -16.60 -14.55
CA ILE A 202 2.95 -16.05 -13.32
C ILE A 202 2.04 -17.11 -12.69
N SER A 203 1.14 -17.72 -13.46
CA SER A 203 0.20 -18.72 -12.96
C SER A 203 0.93 -19.92 -12.33
N GLU A 204 1.97 -20.43 -12.97
CA GLU A 204 2.81 -21.50 -12.42
C GLU A 204 3.52 -21.07 -11.13
N ALA A 205 4.09 -19.86 -11.07
CA ALA A 205 4.64 -19.32 -9.82
C ALA A 205 3.57 -19.19 -8.73
N LEU A 206 2.39 -18.67 -9.06
CA LEU A 206 1.25 -18.52 -8.14
C LEU A 206 0.71 -19.88 -7.65
N CYS A 207 0.80 -20.93 -8.47
CA CYS A 207 0.33 -22.28 -8.16
C CYS A 207 1.34 -23.12 -7.35
N LYS A 208 2.56 -22.63 -7.11
CA LYS A 208 3.57 -23.31 -6.26
C LYS A 208 3.21 -23.35 -4.77
N GLY A 209 2.10 -22.77 -4.30
CA GLY A 209 1.97 -22.36 -2.89
C GLY A 209 0.84 -22.96 -2.05
N ALA A 210 1.22 -23.84 -1.12
CA ALA A 210 0.66 -24.18 0.21
C ALA A 210 -0.87 -24.29 0.46
N GLU A 211 -1.29 -25.30 1.24
CA GLU A 211 -2.69 -25.52 1.70
C GLU A 211 -3.33 -24.30 2.40
N THR A 212 -2.52 -23.35 2.89
CA THR A 212 -2.95 -22.18 3.68
C THR A 212 -2.87 -20.84 2.93
N GLY A 213 -2.39 -20.84 1.68
CA GLY A 213 -2.18 -19.66 0.83
C GLY A 213 -1.02 -18.74 1.27
N ILE A 214 -0.35 -18.13 0.28
CA ILE A 214 0.83 -17.28 0.39
C ILE A 214 0.41 -15.81 0.44
N TYR A 215 0.99 -15.10 1.40
CA TYR A 215 0.98 -13.66 1.49
C TYR A 215 2.36 -13.09 1.18
N ALA A 216 2.42 -12.25 0.16
CA ALA A 216 3.61 -11.50 -0.19
C ALA A 216 3.19 -10.07 -0.59
N PRO A 217 3.42 -9.06 0.26
CA PRO A 217 3.78 -9.19 1.68
C PRO A 217 2.53 -9.55 2.50
N ARG A 218 2.70 -9.66 3.83
CA ARG A 218 1.61 -9.86 4.80
C ARG A 218 0.46 -8.84 4.65
N PRO A 219 -0.77 -9.16 5.11
CA PRO A 219 -1.85 -8.18 5.17
C PRO A 219 -1.51 -7.03 6.11
N PHE A 220 -2.06 -5.83 5.84
CA PHE A 220 -1.91 -4.70 6.76
C PHE A 220 -2.97 -4.71 7.85
N VAL A 221 -2.56 -4.42 9.08
CA VAL A 221 -3.44 -4.38 10.24
C VAL A 221 -3.59 -2.94 10.71
N VAL A 222 -4.84 -2.52 10.88
CA VAL A 222 -5.20 -1.19 11.35
C VAL A 222 -5.79 -1.33 12.76
N SER A 223 -5.15 -0.71 13.75
CA SER A 223 -5.71 -0.57 15.10
C SER A 223 -6.77 0.52 15.09
N HIS A 224 -8.03 0.11 15.13
CA HIS A 224 -9.19 0.99 15.07
C HIS A 224 -9.25 1.88 16.31
N ARG A 225 -9.16 3.21 16.13
CA ARG A 225 -9.13 4.20 17.22
C ARG A 225 -8.00 3.99 18.24
N GLY A 226 -6.92 3.29 17.86
CA GLY A 226 -5.89 2.85 18.80
C GLY A 226 -6.33 1.73 19.75
N SER A 227 -7.55 1.23 19.63
CA SER A 227 -8.06 0.11 20.41
C SER A 227 -7.29 -1.16 20.07
N SER A 228 -7.00 -1.92 21.12
CA SER A 228 -6.28 -3.18 21.04
C SER A 228 -6.64 -4.07 22.25
N GLN A 229 -6.04 -5.25 22.30
CA GLN A 229 -6.09 -6.11 23.48
C GLN A 229 -5.13 -5.66 24.60
N ALA A 230 -4.36 -4.59 24.39
CA ALA A 230 -3.43 -4.09 25.39
C ALA A 230 -4.21 -3.59 26.59
N THR A 231 -3.66 -3.79 27.79
CA THR A 231 -4.31 -3.37 29.03
C THR A 231 -3.38 -2.57 29.92
N ARG A 232 -3.96 -1.61 30.63
CA ARG A 232 -3.34 -0.89 31.73
C ARG A 232 -3.99 -1.38 33.02
N GLN A 233 -3.19 -1.97 33.91
CA GLN A 233 -3.67 -2.48 35.20
C GLN A 233 -4.83 -3.51 35.06
N GLY A 234 -4.82 -4.29 33.97
CA GLY A 234 -5.85 -5.30 33.70
C GLY A 234 -7.14 -4.77 33.08
N ARG A 235 -7.18 -3.50 32.65
CA ARG A 235 -8.30 -2.89 31.90
C ARG A 235 -7.87 -2.45 30.51
N ALA A 236 -8.77 -2.58 29.53
CA ALA A 236 -8.56 -2.10 28.17
C ALA A 236 -8.36 -0.57 28.15
N TYR A 237 -7.54 -0.08 27.22
CA TYR A 237 -7.40 1.35 26.93
C TYR A 237 -8.67 1.93 26.30
N TYR A 238 -8.92 3.23 26.49
CA TYR A 238 -10.07 3.91 25.88
C TYR A 238 -9.75 4.35 24.44
N GLU A 239 -10.73 4.17 23.55
CA GLU A 239 -10.64 4.54 22.13
C GLU A 239 -10.22 6.01 21.94
N ASN A 240 -9.55 6.31 20.83
CA ASN A 240 -9.17 7.67 20.41
C ASN A 240 -8.28 8.42 21.41
N THR A 241 -7.52 7.70 22.24
CA THR A 241 -6.49 8.29 23.12
C THR A 241 -5.07 7.99 22.63
N VAL A 242 -4.15 8.94 22.83
CA VAL A 242 -2.72 8.75 22.54
C VAL A 242 -2.16 7.54 23.31
N ALA A 243 -2.65 7.32 24.54
CA ALA A 243 -2.26 6.18 25.36
C ALA A 243 -2.67 4.82 24.75
N ALA A 244 -3.88 4.73 24.17
CA ALA A 244 -4.33 3.53 23.47
C ALA A 244 -3.47 3.23 22.25
N ALA A 245 -3.24 4.24 21.41
CA ALA A 245 -2.39 4.12 20.23
C ALA A 245 -0.95 3.69 20.59
N ARG A 246 -0.38 4.28 21.66
CA ARG A 246 0.97 3.94 22.11
C ARG A 246 1.04 2.51 22.60
N ALA A 247 0.05 2.10 23.40
CA ALA A 247 -0.02 0.74 23.91
C ALA A 247 -0.20 -0.29 22.79
N ALA A 248 -1.01 0.01 21.77
CA ALA A 248 -1.16 -0.84 20.59
C ALA A 248 0.16 -0.94 19.80
N TYR A 249 0.84 0.19 19.58
CA TYR A 249 2.12 0.23 18.88
C TYR A 249 3.20 -0.58 19.59
N ASP A 250 3.37 -0.36 20.89
CA ASP A 250 4.44 -0.99 21.68
C ASP A 250 4.22 -2.50 21.88
N ALA A 251 2.95 -2.94 21.94
CA ALA A 251 2.63 -4.34 22.21
C ALA A 251 2.49 -5.20 20.93
N TYR A 252 1.95 -4.63 19.86
CA TYR A 252 1.49 -5.40 18.69
C TYR A 252 1.93 -4.85 17.34
N HIS A 253 2.62 -3.70 17.31
CA HIS A 253 3.18 -3.11 16.09
C HIS A 253 2.23 -3.09 14.86
N PRO A 254 0.95 -2.63 14.99
CA PRO A 254 0.06 -2.49 13.83
C PRO A 254 0.68 -1.56 12.78
N ASP A 255 0.32 -1.74 11.51
CA ASP A 255 0.79 -0.86 10.44
C ASP A 255 0.23 0.55 10.57
N PHE A 256 -1.04 0.62 10.97
CA PHE A 256 -1.78 1.86 11.12
C PHE A 256 -2.44 1.93 12.49
N VAL A 257 -2.56 3.15 12.99
CA VAL A 257 -3.63 3.52 13.90
C VAL A 257 -4.63 4.36 13.12
N GLU A 258 -5.90 3.99 13.19
CA GLU A 258 -7.00 4.81 12.68
C GLU A 258 -7.47 5.76 13.79
N ILE A 259 -7.80 7.01 13.44
CA ILE A 259 -8.33 8.03 14.36
C ILE A 259 -9.36 8.92 13.68
N ASP A 260 -10.35 9.36 14.46
CA ASP A 260 -11.52 10.11 13.98
C ASP A 260 -11.39 11.63 14.22
N LEU A 261 -11.56 12.46 13.19
CA LEU A 261 -11.28 13.91 13.23
C LEU A 261 -12.55 14.77 13.24
N TYR A 262 -12.69 15.59 14.29
CA TYR A 262 -13.62 16.72 14.36
C TYR A 262 -12.88 18.05 14.55
N LEU A 263 -13.51 19.16 14.15
CA LEU A 263 -12.93 20.51 14.30
C LEU A 263 -13.57 21.27 15.46
N SER A 264 -12.80 21.71 16.45
CA SER A 264 -13.28 22.60 17.51
C SER A 264 -13.69 23.99 16.99
N ALA A 265 -14.46 24.74 17.77
CA ALA A 265 -14.91 26.08 17.40
C ALA A 265 -13.77 27.09 17.19
N ASP A 266 -12.60 26.82 17.76
CA ASP A 266 -11.36 27.61 17.66
C ASP A 266 -10.29 26.98 16.76
N GLY A 267 -10.65 25.97 15.96
CA GLY A 267 -9.83 25.48 14.85
C GLY A 267 -8.83 24.38 15.17
N TYR A 268 -8.99 23.67 16.30
CA TYR A 268 -8.15 22.51 16.63
C TYR A 268 -8.82 21.21 16.16
N VAL A 269 -8.01 20.30 15.61
CA VAL A 269 -8.47 18.96 15.20
C VAL A 269 -8.54 18.06 16.44
N VAL A 270 -9.75 17.86 16.95
CA VAL A 270 -10.06 17.03 18.13
C VAL A 270 -10.31 15.60 17.69
N ILE A 271 -9.75 14.65 18.42
CA ILE A 271 -9.86 13.22 18.11
C ILE A 271 -11.00 12.59 18.89
N SER A 272 -12.04 12.15 18.19
CA SER A 272 -13.26 11.55 18.77
C SER A 272 -14.11 10.91 17.69
N HIS A 273 -14.65 9.71 17.95
CA HIS A 273 -15.55 9.06 17.01
C HIS A 273 -16.90 9.79 16.86
N ASP A 274 -17.45 10.26 17.99
CA ASP A 274 -18.77 10.88 18.00
C ASP A 274 -18.63 12.41 17.91
N ALA A 275 -19.63 13.05 17.29
CA ALA A 275 -19.71 14.50 17.20
C ALA A 275 -19.91 15.20 18.57
N THR A 276 -20.22 14.44 19.62
CA THR A 276 -20.45 14.95 20.97
C THR A 276 -19.62 14.20 22.00
N LEU A 277 -19.37 14.85 23.13
CA LEU A 277 -18.53 14.33 24.21
C LEU A 277 -19.22 13.24 25.06
N ASP A 278 -20.52 13.02 24.87
CA ASP A 278 -21.40 12.33 25.81
C ASP A 278 -21.10 10.85 26.04
N ARG A 279 -20.66 10.10 25.01
CA ARG A 279 -20.52 8.64 25.13
C ARG A 279 -19.25 8.23 25.87
N MET A 280 -18.13 8.90 25.63
CA MET A 280 -16.80 8.44 26.02
C MET A 280 -16.07 9.35 27.00
N THR A 281 -16.72 10.42 27.46
CA THR A 281 -16.08 11.40 28.33
C THR A 281 -16.96 11.78 29.51
N THR A 282 -16.34 12.44 30.49
CA THR A 282 -17.05 13.04 31.63
C THR A 282 -17.90 14.27 31.26
N GLY A 283 -17.95 14.64 29.97
CA GLY A 283 -18.59 15.85 29.46
C GLY A 283 -19.83 15.60 28.61
N THR A 284 -20.43 16.69 28.14
CA THR A 284 -21.56 16.66 27.19
C THR A 284 -21.43 17.83 26.23
N GLY A 285 -22.03 17.69 25.06
CA GLY A 285 -22.12 18.76 24.07
C GLY A 285 -21.35 18.47 22.80
N ASN A 286 -21.68 19.22 21.76
CA ASN A 286 -21.11 19.07 20.43
C ASN A 286 -19.69 19.68 20.37
N ILE A 287 -18.72 18.87 19.92
CA ILE A 287 -17.30 19.22 19.83
C ILE A 287 -17.09 20.48 19.01
N GLU A 288 -17.78 20.57 17.87
CA GLU A 288 -17.62 21.67 16.92
C GLU A 288 -18.23 23.00 17.37
N SER A 289 -18.94 23.00 18.50
CA SER A 289 -19.50 24.19 19.15
C SER A 289 -18.67 24.65 20.35
N MET A 290 -17.58 23.97 20.67
CA MET A 290 -16.75 24.22 21.85
C MET A 290 -15.32 24.58 21.45
N THR A 291 -14.69 25.47 22.22
CA THR A 291 -13.25 25.74 22.12
C THR A 291 -12.45 24.60 22.72
N LEU A 292 -11.19 24.40 22.29
CA LEU A 292 -10.32 23.38 22.87
C LEU A 292 -10.16 23.56 24.39
N ALA A 293 -10.11 24.80 24.86
CA ALA A 293 -10.02 25.10 26.29
C ALA A 293 -11.25 24.63 27.09
N GLN A 294 -12.43 24.66 26.48
CA GLN A 294 -13.67 24.11 27.06
C GLN A 294 -13.68 22.58 27.01
N ILE A 295 -13.23 22.00 25.90
CA ILE A 295 -13.16 20.54 25.72
C ILE A 295 -12.21 19.92 26.74
N ARG A 296 -11.00 20.49 26.91
CA ARG A 296 -9.99 20.01 27.88
C ARG A 296 -10.37 20.17 29.35
N GLN A 297 -11.57 20.70 29.67
CA GLN A 297 -12.13 20.60 31.03
C GLN A 297 -12.65 19.19 31.35
N TYR A 298 -12.95 18.39 30.32
CA TYR A 298 -13.44 17.02 30.45
C TYR A 298 -12.33 16.01 30.18
N LYS A 299 -12.58 14.75 30.54
CA LYS A 299 -11.65 13.63 30.37
C LYS A 299 -12.32 12.45 29.69
N VAL A 300 -11.55 11.67 28.96
CA VAL A 300 -11.99 10.38 28.44
C VAL A 300 -12.07 9.39 29.60
N ASP A 301 -13.25 8.80 29.78
CA ASP A 301 -13.59 7.94 30.93
C ASP A 301 -14.18 6.59 30.49
N GLY A 302 -14.13 6.31 29.18
CA GLY A 302 -14.67 5.10 28.58
C GLY A 302 -16.20 5.00 28.62
N GLY A 303 -16.90 6.10 28.93
CA GLY A 303 -18.34 6.08 29.16
C GLY A 303 -18.75 5.47 30.50
N LEU A 304 -17.79 5.30 31.42
CA LEU A 304 -18.01 4.67 32.72
C LEU A 304 -18.33 5.67 33.84
N GLY A 305 -18.20 6.99 33.60
CA GLY A 305 -18.48 8.02 34.59
C GLY A 305 -17.64 7.86 35.85
N GLU A 306 -18.26 7.97 37.03
CA GLU A 306 -17.58 7.76 38.33
C GLU A 306 -17.01 6.33 38.50
N SER A 307 -17.38 5.39 37.63
CA SER A 307 -16.83 4.03 37.62
C SER A 307 -15.58 3.90 36.76
N ALA A 308 -15.14 4.98 36.11
CA ALA A 308 -13.90 5.00 35.35
C ALA A 308 -12.70 4.81 36.30
N GLU A 309 -11.83 3.87 35.95
CA GLU A 309 -10.66 3.55 36.78
C GLU A 309 -9.49 4.51 36.55
N TYR A 310 -9.47 5.15 35.39
CA TYR A 310 -8.52 6.19 35.03
C TYR A 310 -9.20 7.16 34.06
N LEU A 311 -8.54 8.29 33.84
CA LEU A 311 -9.04 9.38 33.00
C LEU A 311 -7.91 9.81 32.08
N ASP A 312 -8.16 9.81 30.78
CA ASP A 312 -7.22 10.30 29.79
C ASP A 312 -7.62 11.71 29.31
N GLU A 313 -6.64 12.44 28.78
CA GLU A 313 -6.91 13.72 28.12
C GLU A 313 -7.67 13.47 26.80
N ILE A 314 -8.64 14.34 26.49
CA ILE A 314 -9.21 14.39 25.15
C ILE A 314 -8.11 14.92 24.22
N ALA A 315 -7.67 14.06 23.30
CA ALA A 315 -6.54 14.33 22.43
C ALA A 315 -6.92 15.25 21.25
N VAL A 316 -5.92 15.99 20.77
CA VAL A 316 -5.93 16.61 19.44
C VAL A 316 -4.91 15.94 18.54
N LEU A 317 -5.03 16.12 17.22
CA LEU A 317 -4.08 15.53 16.26
C LEU A 317 -2.62 15.95 16.52
N ASP A 318 -2.40 17.17 17.04
CA ASP A 318 -1.08 17.66 17.44
C ASP A 318 -0.43 16.77 18.53
N ASP A 319 -1.23 16.26 19.49
CA ASP A 319 -0.75 15.40 20.57
C ASP A 319 -0.27 14.04 20.00
N TYR A 320 -0.97 13.49 18.99
CA TYR A 320 -0.56 12.26 18.31
C TYR A 320 0.72 12.47 17.50
N PHE A 321 0.80 13.50 16.67
CA PHE A 321 1.99 13.70 15.86
C PHE A 321 3.22 14.06 16.71
N GLU A 322 3.05 14.80 17.81
CA GLU A 322 4.14 15.04 18.76
C GLU A 322 4.70 13.72 19.33
N GLU A 323 3.81 12.79 19.70
CA GLU A 323 4.14 11.50 20.29
C GLU A 323 4.80 10.53 19.27
N PHE A 324 4.27 10.45 18.04
CA PHE A 324 4.65 9.41 17.06
C PHE A 324 5.57 9.90 15.92
N GLN A 325 5.97 11.18 15.89
CA GLN A 325 6.81 11.71 14.80
C GLN A 325 8.12 10.94 14.58
N ASN A 326 8.65 10.24 15.59
CA ASN A 326 9.90 9.47 15.50
C ASN A 326 9.68 7.96 15.29
N ASP A 327 8.44 7.49 15.24
CA ASP A 327 8.08 6.08 15.04
C ASP A 327 7.74 5.77 13.59
N GLY A 328 7.79 4.48 13.22
CA GLY A 328 7.37 4.00 11.89
C GLY A 328 5.85 3.87 11.70
N LEU A 329 5.03 4.22 12.69
CA LEU A 329 3.58 4.05 12.66
C LEU A 329 2.92 4.97 11.61
N MET A 330 1.97 4.42 10.85
CA MET A 330 1.13 5.18 9.94
C MET A 330 -0.23 5.52 10.55
N PHE A 331 -0.91 6.51 9.98
CA PHE A 331 -2.22 6.96 10.42
C PHE A 331 -3.25 6.88 9.30
N LEU A 332 -4.41 6.31 9.60
CA LEU A 332 -5.62 6.53 8.82
C LEU A 332 -6.45 7.61 9.53
N LEU A 333 -6.61 8.75 8.88
CA LEU A 333 -7.30 9.90 9.44
C LEU A 333 -8.73 9.91 8.90
N GLU A 334 -9.72 9.51 9.73
CA GLU A 334 -11.12 9.59 9.34
C GLU A 334 -11.66 11.01 9.48
N ILE A 335 -12.03 11.64 8.36
CA ILE A 335 -12.66 12.96 8.37
C ILE A 335 -14.14 12.79 8.71
N LYS A 336 -14.52 13.09 9.95
CA LYS A 336 -15.93 13.11 10.40
C LYS A 336 -16.59 14.47 10.28
N SER A 337 -15.80 15.54 10.45
CA SER A 337 -16.24 16.92 10.31
C SER A 337 -16.72 17.22 8.89
N ALA A 338 -17.90 17.83 8.77
CA ALA A 338 -18.40 18.34 7.49
C ALA A 338 -17.75 19.69 7.08
N LYS A 339 -16.94 20.28 7.96
CA LYS A 339 -16.19 21.54 7.71
C LYS A 339 -14.86 21.22 7.05
N THR A 340 -14.62 21.79 5.87
CA THR A 340 -13.36 21.63 5.12
C THR A 340 -12.15 22.15 5.88
N GLU A 341 -12.35 23.11 6.80
CA GLU A 341 -11.31 23.64 7.68
C GLU A 341 -10.70 22.55 8.59
N CYS A 342 -11.38 21.42 8.80
CA CYS A 342 -10.81 20.26 9.48
C CYS A 342 -9.64 19.67 8.69
N VAL A 343 -9.81 19.53 7.37
CA VAL A 343 -8.77 19.07 6.46
C VAL A 343 -7.63 20.08 6.42
N ASP A 344 -7.91 21.38 6.30
CA ASP A 344 -6.87 22.42 6.32
C ASP A 344 -6.01 22.37 7.58
N ALA A 345 -6.67 22.24 8.75
CA ALA A 345 -5.98 22.15 10.03
C ALA A 345 -5.16 20.86 10.16
N ALA A 346 -5.68 19.74 9.67
CA ALA A 346 -4.95 18.47 9.65
C ALA A 346 -3.72 18.55 8.73
N LEU A 347 -3.85 19.09 7.51
CA LEU A 347 -2.73 19.28 6.57
C LEU A 347 -1.65 20.20 7.13
N ALA A 348 -2.02 21.28 7.84
CA ALA A 348 -1.07 22.15 8.51
C ALA A 348 -0.23 21.38 9.56
N LEU A 349 -0.85 20.46 10.31
CA LEU A 349 -0.16 19.59 11.26
C LEU A 349 0.70 18.52 10.57
N ILE A 350 0.18 17.88 9.52
CA ILE A 350 0.92 16.91 8.71
C ILE A 350 2.25 17.52 8.25
N LYS A 351 2.19 18.71 7.66
CA LYS A 351 3.37 19.45 7.21
C LYS A 351 4.28 19.90 8.34
N LYS A 352 3.73 20.32 9.48
CA LYS A 352 4.50 20.74 10.66
C LYS A 352 5.41 19.61 11.16
N TYR A 353 4.93 18.36 11.13
CA TYR A 353 5.63 17.19 11.66
C TYR A 353 6.29 16.30 10.60
N GLY A 354 6.15 16.59 9.30
CA GLY A 354 6.71 15.75 8.25
C GLY A 354 6.00 14.39 8.10
N MET A 355 4.68 14.37 8.28
CA MET A 355 3.86 13.15 8.28
C MET A 355 3.34 12.77 6.88
N GLU A 356 3.68 13.50 5.81
CA GLU A 356 3.10 13.35 4.46
C GLU A 356 3.24 11.93 3.89
N GLY A 357 4.30 11.20 4.28
CA GLY A 357 4.56 9.81 3.88
C GLY A 357 4.04 8.76 4.86
N ARG A 358 3.21 9.14 5.85
CA ARG A 358 2.70 8.27 6.91
C ARG A 358 1.20 8.44 7.17
N VAL A 359 0.48 9.15 6.30
CA VAL A 359 -0.95 9.43 6.47
C VAL A 359 -1.73 9.12 5.19
N ASN A 360 -2.94 8.61 5.38
CA ASN A 360 -4.00 8.60 4.36
C ASN A 360 -5.29 9.14 4.99
N PHE A 361 -6.16 9.75 4.18
CA PHE A 361 -7.49 10.17 4.62
C PHE A 361 -8.54 9.12 4.28
N ILE A 362 -9.50 8.92 5.18
CA ILE A 362 -10.70 8.13 4.94
C ILE A 362 -11.94 8.95 5.33
N SER A 363 -13.09 8.72 4.69
CA SER A 363 -14.34 9.39 5.08
C SER A 363 -15.55 8.75 4.39
N PHE A 364 -16.72 8.81 5.05
CA PHE A 364 -18.01 8.55 4.42
C PHE A 364 -18.52 9.76 3.61
N ASP A 365 -17.97 10.95 3.84
CA ASP A 365 -18.34 12.16 3.11
C ASP A 365 -17.45 12.34 1.87
N ARG A 366 -18.01 12.02 0.71
CA ARG A 366 -17.36 12.17 -0.59
C ARG A 366 -16.92 13.61 -0.87
N ALA A 367 -17.62 14.62 -0.34
CA ALA A 367 -17.24 16.02 -0.52
C ALA A 367 -15.97 16.35 0.27
N GLN A 368 -15.79 15.77 1.46
CA GLN A 368 -14.55 15.92 2.24
C GLN A 368 -13.37 15.23 1.54
N LEU A 369 -13.57 14.04 0.96
CA LEU A 369 -12.52 13.36 0.20
C LEU A 369 -12.13 14.15 -1.06
N ALA A 370 -13.11 14.67 -1.80
CA ALA A 370 -12.85 15.52 -2.96
C ALA A 370 -12.07 16.78 -2.55
N TYR A 371 -12.41 17.38 -1.41
CA TYR A 371 -11.69 18.53 -0.89
C TYR A 371 -10.26 18.17 -0.47
N ALA A 372 -10.06 17.08 0.26
CA ALA A 372 -8.73 16.62 0.68
C ALA A 372 -7.82 16.33 -0.52
N GLN A 373 -8.33 15.65 -1.54
CA GLN A 373 -7.62 15.40 -2.78
C GLN A 373 -7.28 16.71 -3.52
N SER A 374 -8.18 17.69 -3.52
CA SER A 374 -7.92 19.00 -4.13
C SER A 374 -6.89 19.82 -3.34
N ALA A 375 -6.92 19.74 -2.01
CA ALA A 375 -6.10 20.56 -1.12
C ALA A 375 -4.66 20.04 -1.03
N GLU A 376 -4.47 18.72 -1.00
CA GLU A 376 -3.17 18.07 -1.02
C GLU A 376 -3.23 16.80 -1.88
N PRO A 377 -3.10 16.94 -3.21
CA PRO A 377 -3.27 15.83 -4.14
C PRO A 377 -2.26 14.70 -3.98
N SER A 378 -1.15 14.93 -3.29
CA SER A 378 -0.16 13.88 -3.05
C SER A 378 -0.63 12.85 -2.01
N ILE A 379 -1.54 13.20 -1.09
CA ILE A 379 -2.02 12.29 -0.03
C ILE A 379 -3.17 11.43 -0.55
N SER A 380 -3.08 10.12 -0.30
CA SER A 380 -4.10 9.17 -0.74
C SER A 380 -5.37 9.29 0.09
N VAL A 381 -6.49 9.04 -0.58
CA VAL A 381 -7.83 8.98 0.01
C VAL A 381 -8.46 7.59 -0.18
N SER A 382 -9.33 7.20 0.75
CA SER A 382 -10.22 6.04 0.59
C SER A 382 -11.65 6.35 1.02
N TYR A 383 -12.62 5.90 0.23
CA TYR A 383 -14.04 6.11 0.47
C TYR A 383 -14.62 5.04 1.41
N LEU A 384 -15.12 5.48 2.57
CA LEU A 384 -15.82 4.62 3.52
C LEU A 384 -17.27 4.43 3.12
N THR A 385 -17.73 3.19 3.19
CA THR A 385 -19.08 2.78 2.80
C THR A 385 -19.52 1.58 3.64
N ASN A 386 -20.82 1.41 3.83
CA ASN A 386 -21.32 0.18 4.44
C ASN A 386 -21.10 -1.04 3.53
N GLY A 387 -20.90 -0.85 2.22
CA GLY A 387 -20.71 -1.89 1.23
C GLY A 387 -22.00 -2.63 0.84
N SER A 388 -22.99 -2.70 1.72
CA SER A 388 -24.29 -3.36 1.50
C SER A 388 -25.13 -2.79 0.35
N GLU A 389 -24.77 -1.59 -0.13
CA GLU A 389 -25.34 -0.98 -1.33
C GLU A 389 -24.87 -1.64 -2.63
N TYR A 390 -23.79 -2.42 -2.61
CA TYR A 390 -23.24 -3.09 -3.78
C TYR A 390 -23.59 -4.59 -3.77
N ASP A 391 -23.97 -5.12 -4.92
CA ASP A 391 -24.19 -6.56 -5.12
C ASP A 391 -22.98 -7.15 -5.87
N THR A 392 -22.11 -7.88 -5.17
CA THR A 392 -20.90 -8.48 -5.75
C THR A 392 -21.18 -9.49 -6.86
N GLY A 393 -22.40 -10.05 -6.92
CA GLY A 393 -22.83 -10.97 -7.97
C GLY A 393 -23.42 -10.28 -9.20
N SER A 394 -23.59 -8.96 -9.18
CA SER A 394 -24.12 -8.19 -10.30
C SER A 394 -23.05 -7.90 -11.35
N ASP A 395 -23.42 -8.01 -12.63
CA ASP A 395 -22.59 -7.54 -13.74
C ASP A 395 -22.28 -6.04 -13.62
N SER A 396 -23.12 -5.23 -12.95
CA SER A 396 -22.90 -3.79 -12.76
C SER A 396 -21.99 -3.44 -11.59
N PHE A 397 -21.60 -4.40 -10.74
CA PHE A 397 -20.89 -4.18 -9.48
C PHE A 397 -19.67 -3.26 -9.62
N ALA A 398 -18.74 -3.62 -10.51
CA ALA A 398 -17.51 -2.85 -10.72
C ALA A 398 -17.83 -1.43 -11.20
N ALA A 399 -18.77 -1.29 -12.13
CA ALA A 399 -19.16 0.01 -12.69
C ALA A 399 -19.74 0.94 -11.62
N GLU A 400 -20.57 0.41 -10.72
CA GLU A 400 -21.15 1.16 -9.61
C GLU A 400 -20.06 1.70 -8.69
N VAL A 401 -19.14 0.84 -8.23
CA VAL A 401 -18.02 1.25 -7.36
C VAL A 401 -17.10 2.25 -8.07
N LEU A 402 -16.66 1.95 -9.30
CA LEU A 402 -15.72 2.78 -10.05
C LEU A 402 -16.27 4.16 -10.36
N SER A 403 -17.58 4.29 -10.57
CA SER A 403 -18.25 5.58 -10.76
C SER A 403 -18.16 6.50 -9.52
N GLU A 404 -17.91 5.93 -8.35
CA GLU A 404 -17.79 6.67 -7.10
C GLU A 404 -16.33 6.96 -6.72
N VAL A 405 -15.45 5.96 -6.85
CA VAL A 405 -14.08 6.05 -6.33
C VAL A 405 -13.10 6.68 -7.33
N ASN A 406 -13.23 6.39 -8.63
CA ASN A 406 -12.29 6.90 -9.63
C ASN A 406 -12.29 8.43 -9.75
N PRO A 407 -13.45 9.12 -9.71
CA PRO A 407 -13.47 10.59 -9.71
C PRO A 407 -12.77 11.23 -8.50
N LEU A 408 -12.65 10.50 -7.40
CA LEU A 408 -11.98 10.93 -6.17
C LEU A 408 -10.50 10.49 -6.12
N ASN A 409 -10.04 9.71 -7.10
CA ASN A 409 -8.80 8.94 -7.04
C ASN A 409 -8.68 8.11 -5.74
N ALA A 410 -9.78 7.52 -5.31
CA ALA A 410 -9.91 6.85 -4.02
C ALA A 410 -9.77 5.33 -4.12
N SER A 411 -9.30 4.73 -3.02
CA SER A 411 -9.52 3.30 -2.74
C SER A 411 -10.90 3.10 -2.10
N LEU A 412 -11.39 1.86 -1.98
CA LEU A 412 -12.66 1.57 -1.30
C LEU A 412 -12.41 1.03 0.11
N SER A 413 -13.20 1.48 1.09
CA SER A 413 -13.18 0.97 2.45
C SER A 413 -14.58 0.52 2.89
N PRO A 414 -15.01 -0.71 2.57
CA PRO A 414 -16.34 -1.21 2.89
C PRO A 414 -16.41 -1.90 4.25
N ASN A 415 -17.64 -2.09 4.75
CA ASN A 415 -17.85 -3.03 5.84
C ASN A 415 -17.44 -4.45 5.38
N TRP A 416 -16.68 -5.15 6.21
CA TRP A 416 -16.10 -6.46 5.89
C TRP A 416 -17.16 -7.54 5.57
N GLU A 417 -18.38 -7.41 6.10
CA GLU A 417 -19.46 -8.37 5.84
C GLU A 417 -20.07 -8.21 4.44
N SER A 418 -19.77 -7.12 3.74
CA SER A 418 -20.43 -6.74 2.49
C SER A 418 -19.60 -7.01 1.24
N MET A 419 -18.41 -7.60 1.37
CA MET A 419 -17.57 -7.99 0.24
C MET A 419 -17.19 -9.46 0.36
N ASP A 420 -17.12 -10.14 -0.78
CA ASP A 420 -16.60 -11.49 -0.91
C ASP A 420 -15.29 -11.49 -1.71
N ALA A 421 -14.63 -12.65 -1.79
CA ALA A 421 -13.37 -12.82 -2.51
C ALA A 421 -13.49 -12.48 -4.01
N ALA A 422 -14.65 -12.75 -4.63
CA ALA A 422 -14.86 -12.46 -6.04
C ALA A 422 -15.01 -10.95 -6.28
N GLY A 423 -15.76 -10.24 -5.43
CA GLY A 423 -15.91 -8.80 -5.47
C GLY A 423 -14.58 -8.08 -5.28
N VAL A 424 -13.76 -8.49 -4.29
CA VAL A 424 -12.42 -7.90 -4.07
C VAL A 424 -11.51 -8.13 -5.27
N ARG A 425 -11.50 -9.34 -5.85
CA ARG A 425 -10.73 -9.63 -7.07
C ARG A 425 -11.15 -8.74 -8.25
N VAL A 426 -12.45 -8.58 -8.46
CA VAL A 426 -12.98 -7.70 -9.52
C VAL A 426 -12.50 -6.27 -9.33
N LEU A 427 -12.56 -5.73 -8.11
CA LEU A 427 -12.09 -4.36 -7.83
C LEU A 427 -10.57 -4.20 -7.99
N ASN A 428 -9.78 -5.17 -7.53
CA ASN A 428 -8.32 -5.18 -7.70
C ASN A 428 -7.91 -5.20 -9.18
N ARG A 429 -8.64 -5.94 -10.04
CA ARG A 429 -8.43 -5.92 -11.51
C ARG A 429 -8.58 -4.51 -12.11
N TYR A 430 -9.44 -3.66 -11.53
CA TYR A 430 -9.58 -2.25 -11.91
C TYR A 430 -8.68 -1.30 -11.09
N GLY A 431 -7.71 -1.82 -10.34
CA GLY A 431 -6.75 -1.04 -9.56
C GLY A 431 -7.34 -0.41 -8.30
N VAL A 432 -8.51 -0.87 -7.83
CA VAL A 432 -9.14 -0.37 -6.61
C VAL A 432 -8.75 -1.27 -5.44
N LYS A 433 -7.88 -0.77 -4.55
CA LYS A 433 -7.61 -1.43 -3.26
C LYS A 433 -8.86 -1.42 -2.37
N VAL A 434 -9.12 -2.54 -1.70
CA VAL A 434 -10.24 -2.69 -0.76
C VAL A 434 -9.71 -2.83 0.68
N ASN A 435 -10.12 -1.93 1.57
CA ASN A 435 -9.67 -1.85 2.96
C ASN A 435 -10.86 -2.13 3.92
N ALA A 436 -10.90 -3.30 4.55
CA ALA A 436 -12.11 -3.75 5.27
C ALA A 436 -12.19 -3.22 6.72
N TRP A 437 -13.40 -2.86 7.16
CA TRP A 437 -13.69 -2.48 8.55
C TRP A 437 -15.05 -3.04 9.02
N THR A 438 -15.36 -3.17 10.30
CA THR A 438 -14.44 -3.42 11.42
C THR A 438 -14.53 -4.92 11.76
N LEU A 439 -13.44 -5.65 11.62
CA LEU A 439 -13.39 -7.09 11.86
C LEU A 439 -13.11 -7.39 13.33
N ASN A 440 -14.18 -7.51 14.13
CA ASN A 440 -14.10 -7.73 15.58
C ASN A 440 -14.51 -9.14 16.02
N MET A 441 -14.46 -10.12 15.11
CA MET A 441 -14.65 -11.53 15.42
C MET A 441 -13.43 -12.33 14.95
N GLU A 442 -12.64 -12.85 15.90
CA GLU A 442 -11.36 -13.53 15.63
C GLU A 442 -11.47 -14.63 14.56
N ALA A 443 -12.50 -15.46 14.64
CA ALA A 443 -12.73 -16.52 13.67
C ALA A 443 -13.02 -15.99 12.25
N ALA A 444 -13.75 -14.87 12.13
CA ALA A 444 -13.93 -14.22 10.84
C ALA A 444 -12.64 -13.53 10.39
N PHE A 445 -11.97 -12.78 11.27
CA PHE A 445 -10.71 -12.08 10.96
C PHE A 445 -9.71 -12.99 10.25
N PHE A 446 -9.47 -14.19 10.79
CA PHE A 446 -8.57 -15.15 10.16
C PHE A 446 -9.14 -15.87 8.92
N ARG A 447 -10.46 -16.04 8.82
CA ARG A 447 -11.10 -16.53 7.59
C ARG A 447 -10.96 -15.52 6.45
N GLU A 448 -11.21 -14.25 6.74
CA GLU A 448 -11.16 -13.14 5.77
C GLU A 448 -9.74 -12.81 5.33
N ILE A 449 -8.77 -12.94 6.24
CA ILE A 449 -7.36 -12.99 5.87
C ILE A 449 -7.22 -14.12 4.86
N ARG A 450 -7.38 -15.40 5.24
CA ARG A 450 -7.13 -16.52 4.32
C ARG A 450 -7.83 -16.49 2.96
N GLY A 451 -9.03 -15.91 2.87
CA GLY A 451 -9.92 -16.15 1.72
C GLY A 451 -10.19 -14.97 0.79
N ILE A 452 -10.07 -13.72 1.24
CA ILE A 452 -10.61 -12.57 0.47
C ILE A 452 -9.54 -11.68 -0.16
N GLY A 453 -8.40 -11.48 0.51
CA GLY A 453 -7.32 -10.63 -0.03
C GLY A 453 -7.59 -9.12 0.06
N TYR A 454 -8.18 -8.65 1.16
CA TYR A 454 -8.24 -7.22 1.45
C TYR A 454 -6.82 -6.64 1.59
N ALA A 455 -6.64 -5.37 1.21
CA ALA A 455 -5.36 -4.69 1.36
C ALA A 455 -5.05 -4.36 2.84
N SER A 456 -6.07 -4.02 3.63
CA SER A 456 -5.95 -3.82 5.08
C SER A 456 -7.17 -4.29 5.84
N TYR A 457 -6.96 -4.59 7.13
CA TYR A 457 -7.96 -5.13 8.04
C TYR A 457 -8.04 -4.26 9.30
N THR A 458 -9.12 -3.51 9.44
CA THR A 458 -9.38 -2.66 10.61
C THR A 458 -10.08 -3.44 11.70
N THR A 459 -9.53 -3.40 12.92
CA THR A 459 -10.01 -4.17 14.08
C THR A 459 -9.70 -3.46 15.40
N ASP A 460 -10.54 -3.67 16.40
CA ASP A 460 -10.26 -3.28 17.80
C ASP A 460 -9.32 -4.28 18.51
N TYR A 461 -8.94 -5.38 17.84
CA TYR A 461 -8.21 -6.50 18.44
C TYR A 461 -6.96 -6.88 17.63
N CYS A 462 -6.13 -5.89 17.27
CA CYS A 462 -4.91 -6.12 16.47
C CYS A 462 -3.93 -7.12 17.11
N GLY A 463 -4.02 -7.35 18.42
CA GLY A 463 -3.24 -8.37 19.15
C GLY A 463 -3.51 -9.82 18.72
N TRP A 464 -4.57 -10.11 17.96
CA TRP A 464 -4.76 -11.45 17.38
C TRP A 464 -3.59 -11.85 16.48
N MET A 465 -2.90 -10.88 15.88
CA MET A 465 -1.73 -11.13 15.03
C MET A 465 -0.44 -11.34 15.82
N GLU A 466 -0.39 -11.09 17.14
CA GLU A 466 0.81 -11.07 17.98
C GLU A 466 1.75 -12.26 17.75
N LYS A 467 1.18 -13.47 17.65
CA LYS A 467 1.91 -14.74 17.54
C LYS A 467 2.14 -15.20 16.12
N HIS A 468 1.58 -14.51 15.13
CA HIS A 468 1.73 -14.89 13.74
C HIS A 468 2.97 -14.21 13.15
N PRO A 469 3.77 -14.90 12.33
CA PRO A 469 4.92 -14.28 11.69
C PRO A 469 4.49 -13.24 10.68
N TYR A 470 5.14 -12.08 10.69
CA TYR A 470 4.81 -10.94 9.84
C TYR A 470 5.82 -10.77 8.70
N SER A 471 7.06 -11.20 8.90
CA SER A 471 8.12 -11.18 7.89
C SER A 471 9.17 -12.25 8.17
N ILE A 472 9.98 -12.52 7.16
CA ILE A 472 11.21 -13.30 7.29
C ILE A 472 12.36 -12.29 7.15
N ASP A 473 13.08 -12.07 8.23
CA ASP A 473 14.30 -11.29 8.25
C ASP A 473 15.40 -12.12 7.57
N VAL A 474 15.96 -11.58 6.51
CA VAL A 474 16.96 -12.23 5.65
C VAL A 474 18.00 -11.19 5.23
N PRO A 475 19.26 -11.60 4.97
CA PRO A 475 20.24 -10.70 4.38
C PRO A 475 19.76 -10.22 3.01
N GLY A 476 19.92 -8.93 2.72
CA GLY A 476 19.60 -8.40 1.39
C GLY A 476 20.58 -8.89 0.32
N GLU A 477 21.85 -9.06 0.67
CA GLU A 477 22.90 -9.56 -0.22
C GLU A 477 23.83 -10.54 0.52
N ILE A 478 24.19 -11.63 -0.16
CA ILE A 478 25.21 -12.59 0.26
C ILE A 478 26.27 -12.66 -0.84
N VAL A 479 27.54 -12.44 -0.49
CA VAL A 479 28.65 -12.58 -1.44
C VAL A 479 29.34 -13.93 -1.21
N VAL A 480 29.51 -14.71 -2.27
CA VAL A 480 30.10 -16.06 -2.21
C VAL A 480 31.08 -16.27 -3.37
N ALA A 481 32.15 -17.02 -3.14
CA ALA A 481 33.09 -17.37 -4.20
C ALA A 481 32.55 -18.54 -5.05
N PRO A 482 32.93 -18.66 -6.33
CA PRO A 482 32.53 -19.79 -7.17
C PRO A 482 32.85 -21.14 -6.51
N GLY A 483 31.88 -22.05 -6.49
CA GLY A 483 32.01 -23.39 -5.89
C GLY A 483 31.98 -23.46 -4.36
N GLU A 484 31.95 -22.33 -3.65
CA GLU A 484 31.88 -22.29 -2.19
C GLU A 484 30.44 -22.33 -1.68
N SER A 485 30.27 -22.74 -0.42
CA SER A 485 28.98 -22.80 0.27
C SER A 485 28.88 -21.80 1.42
N VAL A 486 27.69 -21.25 1.63
CA VAL A 486 27.39 -20.34 2.75
C VAL A 486 26.01 -20.65 3.34
N ASP A 487 25.86 -20.48 4.65
CA ASP A 487 24.60 -20.64 5.36
C ASP A 487 23.69 -19.43 5.07
N ILE A 488 22.39 -19.67 4.89
CA ILE A 488 21.41 -18.58 4.86
C ILE A 488 20.95 -18.31 6.29
N GLU A 489 21.32 -17.15 6.84
CA GLU A 489 20.76 -16.67 8.10
C GLU A 489 19.36 -16.10 7.84
N ALA A 490 18.35 -16.65 8.51
CA ALA A 490 16.98 -16.16 8.39
C ALA A 490 16.25 -16.30 9.73
N GLN A 491 15.47 -15.29 10.11
CA GLN A 491 14.69 -15.28 11.34
C GLN A 491 13.26 -14.83 11.05
N LEU A 492 12.27 -15.52 11.62
CA LEU A 492 10.92 -14.99 11.57
C LEU A 492 10.78 -13.85 12.54
N GLN A 493 10.12 -12.78 12.10
CA GLN A 493 9.68 -11.73 12.99
C GLN A 493 8.18 -11.84 13.22
N SER A 494 7.77 -11.89 14.48
CA SER A 494 6.35 -11.84 14.89
C SER A 494 5.90 -10.40 15.16
N TRP A 495 4.59 -10.16 15.12
CA TRP A 495 4.02 -8.83 15.41
C TRP A 495 4.31 -8.32 16.83
N SER A 496 4.77 -9.19 17.73
CA SER A 496 5.25 -8.80 19.07
C SER A 496 6.69 -8.27 19.09
N GLY A 497 7.35 -8.18 17.92
CA GLY A 497 8.78 -7.84 17.81
C GLY A 497 9.71 -8.97 18.23
N LYS A 498 9.19 -10.14 18.60
CA LYS A 498 10.00 -11.32 18.92
C LYS A 498 10.46 -12.00 17.64
N THR A 499 11.73 -12.41 17.65
CA THR A 499 12.30 -13.29 16.64
C THR A 499 12.27 -14.75 17.08
N GLU A 500 12.01 -15.63 16.12
CA GLU A 500 12.05 -17.07 16.33
C GLU A 500 12.81 -17.75 15.19
N GLU A 501 13.69 -18.69 15.55
CA GLU A 501 14.28 -19.62 14.59
C GLU A 501 13.26 -20.70 14.26
N VAL A 502 12.92 -20.80 12.97
CA VAL A 502 12.03 -21.85 12.47
C VAL A 502 12.63 -22.49 11.23
N SER A 503 12.15 -23.68 10.90
CA SER A 503 12.41 -24.30 9.61
C SER A 503 11.75 -23.49 8.51
N LEU A 504 12.55 -22.96 7.59
CA LEU A 504 12.09 -22.33 6.36
C LEU A 504 12.29 -23.30 5.19
N SER A 505 11.30 -23.37 4.30
CA SER A 505 11.45 -24.04 3.02
C SER A 505 11.96 -23.04 1.97
N VAL A 506 12.55 -23.53 0.88
CA VAL A 506 12.96 -22.67 -0.23
C VAL A 506 11.84 -22.65 -1.25
N TYR A 507 11.36 -21.44 -1.51
CA TYR A 507 10.36 -21.19 -2.54
C TYR A 507 11.00 -21.18 -3.93
N TYR A 508 12.16 -20.53 -4.02
CA TYR A 508 12.87 -20.38 -5.28
C TYR A 508 14.38 -20.30 -5.05
N VAL A 509 15.12 -20.90 -5.97
CA VAL A 509 16.57 -20.84 -6.07
C VAL A 509 16.91 -20.76 -7.55
N SER A 510 17.70 -19.76 -7.94
CA SER A 510 18.16 -19.64 -9.33
C SER A 510 19.05 -20.83 -9.73
N ASP A 511 19.08 -21.14 -11.03
CA ASP A 511 19.80 -22.30 -11.58
C ASP A 511 21.31 -22.30 -11.29
N GLY A 512 21.91 -21.13 -11.07
CA GLY A 512 23.32 -20.99 -10.70
C GLY A 512 23.65 -21.40 -9.27
N LEU A 513 22.65 -21.77 -8.47
CA LEU A 513 22.80 -22.17 -7.07
C LEU A 513 22.29 -23.58 -6.84
N THR A 514 22.86 -24.25 -5.84
CA THR A 514 22.29 -25.49 -5.29
C THR A 514 22.05 -25.32 -3.80
N LEU A 515 20.93 -25.84 -3.31
CA LEU A 515 20.58 -25.80 -1.90
C LEU A 515 20.59 -27.20 -1.30
N ALA A 516 21.35 -27.40 -0.24
CA ALA A 516 21.35 -28.63 0.56
C ALA A 516 21.59 -28.30 2.04
N ASP A 517 20.81 -28.93 2.93
CA ASP A 517 20.97 -28.81 4.39
C ASP A 517 21.05 -27.36 4.92
N GLY A 518 20.26 -26.44 4.35
CA GLY A 518 20.24 -25.02 4.74
C GLY A 518 21.39 -24.17 4.18
N LYS A 519 22.26 -24.76 3.35
CA LYS A 519 23.38 -24.08 2.71
C LYS A 519 23.11 -23.87 1.23
N ILE A 520 23.44 -22.67 0.76
CA ILE A 520 23.57 -22.40 -0.68
C ILE A 520 25.00 -22.67 -1.11
N THR A 521 25.16 -23.35 -2.24
CA THR A 521 26.43 -23.56 -2.90
C THR A 521 26.40 -22.89 -4.25
N ALA A 522 27.36 -21.99 -4.48
CA ALA A 522 27.49 -21.25 -5.72
C ALA A 522 28.00 -22.15 -6.84
N GLY A 523 27.44 -21.96 -8.04
CA GLY A 523 28.03 -22.49 -9.26
C GLY A 523 29.41 -21.88 -9.56
N GLU A 524 30.02 -22.36 -10.64
CA GLU A 524 31.36 -21.91 -11.07
C GLU A 524 31.33 -20.57 -11.81
N ALA A 525 30.16 -20.14 -12.29
CA ALA A 525 30.01 -18.90 -13.05
C ALA A 525 29.82 -17.71 -12.11
N GLU A 526 30.57 -16.63 -12.35
CA GLU A 526 30.30 -15.35 -11.67
C GLU A 526 28.98 -14.77 -12.17
N GLY A 527 28.22 -14.17 -11.26
CA GLY A 527 26.87 -13.71 -11.54
C GLY A 527 26.14 -13.23 -10.30
N ARG A 528 24.87 -12.87 -10.50
CA ARG A 528 23.93 -12.57 -9.42
C ARG A 528 22.79 -13.57 -9.57
N GLU A 529 22.53 -14.28 -8.49
CA GLU A 529 21.51 -15.31 -8.38
C GLU A 529 20.52 -14.89 -7.29
N THR A 530 19.32 -15.46 -7.30
CA THR A 530 18.25 -15.15 -6.36
C THR A 530 17.89 -16.36 -5.51
N VAL A 531 17.63 -16.10 -4.23
CA VAL A 531 16.93 -17.06 -3.36
C VAL A 531 15.71 -16.39 -2.74
N VAL A 532 14.59 -17.11 -2.71
CA VAL A 532 13.39 -16.71 -1.97
C VAL A 532 13.02 -17.84 -1.01
N LEU A 533 12.87 -17.51 0.26
CA LEU A 533 12.46 -18.45 1.31
C LEU A 533 10.94 -18.39 1.50
N LEU A 534 10.37 -19.50 1.96
CA LEU A 534 8.97 -19.64 2.33
C LEU A 534 8.90 -20.07 3.80
N TYR A 535 8.08 -19.34 4.55
CA TYR A 535 7.55 -19.83 5.81
C TYR A 535 6.15 -20.39 5.58
N GLU A 536 5.94 -21.66 5.93
CA GLU A 536 4.65 -22.34 5.85
C GLU A 536 3.96 -22.31 7.21
N GLY A 537 3.13 -21.28 7.41
CA GLY A 537 2.35 -21.12 8.63
C GLY A 537 1.02 -21.86 8.57
N SER A 538 0.50 -22.22 9.74
CA SER A 538 -0.81 -22.87 9.89
C SER A 538 -2.00 -21.98 9.50
N MET A 539 -1.79 -20.66 9.43
CA MET A 539 -2.82 -19.67 9.10
C MET A 539 -2.63 -19.05 7.74
N TYR A 540 -1.38 -18.74 7.40
CA TYR A 540 -0.95 -18.24 6.11
C TYR A 540 0.55 -18.51 5.98
N SER A 541 1.02 -18.55 4.74
CA SER A 541 2.44 -18.64 4.41
C SER A 541 2.98 -17.26 4.03
N VAL A 542 4.28 -17.03 4.23
CA VAL A 542 4.94 -15.74 3.94
C VAL A 542 6.21 -16.00 3.14
N LEU A 543 6.46 -15.16 2.13
CA LEU A 543 7.73 -15.14 1.41
C LEU A 543 8.72 -14.19 2.08
N SER A 544 10.01 -14.54 2.04
CA SER A 544 11.07 -13.58 2.32
C SER A 544 11.14 -12.54 1.20
N ALA A 545 11.75 -11.38 1.50
CA ALA A 545 12.28 -10.57 0.43
C ALA A 545 13.30 -11.38 -0.41
N PRO A 546 13.50 -11.05 -1.71
CA PRO A 546 14.54 -11.67 -2.50
C PRO A 546 15.93 -11.48 -1.88
N ILE A 547 16.67 -12.57 -1.71
CA ILE A 547 18.06 -12.56 -1.27
C ILE A 547 18.94 -12.56 -2.52
N ASP A 548 19.78 -11.56 -2.66
CA ASP A 548 20.73 -11.48 -3.76
C ASP A 548 22.02 -12.23 -3.44
N VAL A 549 22.33 -13.30 -4.18
CA VAL A 549 23.56 -14.07 -4.03
C VAL A 549 24.53 -13.66 -5.14
N VAL A 550 25.57 -12.91 -4.77
CA VAL A 550 26.59 -12.42 -5.71
C VAL A 550 27.77 -13.38 -5.73
N ILE A 551 27.90 -14.13 -6.82
CA ILE A 551 29.00 -15.07 -7.05
C ILE A 551 30.18 -14.31 -7.68
N ARG A 552 31.28 -14.14 -6.94
CA ARG A 552 32.51 -13.48 -7.45
C ARG A 552 33.79 -13.90 -6.71
N ALA A 553 34.92 -13.86 -7.41
CA ALA A 553 36.22 -14.16 -6.82
C ALA A 553 36.57 -13.23 -5.63
N GLY A 554 36.97 -13.83 -4.50
CA GLY A 554 37.38 -13.10 -3.29
C GLY A 554 36.31 -12.99 -2.19
N GLY A 555 35.13 -13.60 -2.35
CA GLY A 555 34.02 -13.59 -1.37
C GLY A 555 34.23 -14.40 -0.07
N GLY A 556 35.47 -14.72 0.30
CA GLY A 556 35.78 -15.60 1.45
C GLY A 556 35.93 -14.91 2.81
N GLU A 557 35.73 -13.60 2.91
CA GLU A 557 35.73 -12.87 4.19
C GLU A 557 34.37 -12.21 4.39
N SER A 558 33.58 -12.71 5.35
CA SER A 558 32.32 -12.09 5.72
C SER A 558 32.57 -10.73 6.35
N GLU A 559 32.35 -9.64 5.63
CA GLU A 559 31.91 -8.41 6.26
C GLU A 559 30.39 -8.51 6.43
N VAL A 560 29.96 -9.14 7.52
CA VAL A 560 28.58 -8.96 8.02
C VAL A 560 28.52 -7.50 8.47
N PRO A 561 27.74 -6.61 7.83
CA PRO A 561 27.50 -5.30 8.40
C PRO A 561 26.69 -5.53 9.67
N ALA A 562 27.21 -5.10 10.82
CA ALA A 562 26.44 -5.15 12.06
C ALA A 562 25.14 -4.37 11.87
N GLY A 563 24.01 -5.10 11.81
CA GLY A 563 22.66 -4.55 11.87
C GLY A 563 22.48 -3.85 13.21
N GLY A 564 22.79 -2.56 13.24
CA GLY A 564 22.47 -1.66 14.34
C GLY A 564 21.21 -0.90 13.98
N CYS A 565 20.12 -1.15 14.71
CA CYS A 565 19.01 -0.20 14.82
C CYS A 565 19.56 1.19 15.17
N ALA A 566 19.49 2.13 14.24
CA ALA A 566 19.51 3.57 14.51
C ALA A 566 18.87 4.31 13.33
N GLY A 567 17.79 5.04 13.61
CA GLY A 567 16.98 5.74 12.63
C GLY A 567 17.77 6.67 11.71
N SER A 568 17.37 6.69 10.44
CA SER A 568 17.85 7.63 9.44
C SER A 568 17.23 9.01 9.67
N ALA A 569 17.85 9.79 10.55
CA ALA A 569 17.71 11.23 10.54
C ALA A 569 18.51 11.81 9.36
N SER A 570 17.80 12.57 8.52
CA SER A 570 18.32 13.41 7.44
C SER A 570 19.57 14.22 7.82
N GLY A 571 20.47 14.41 6.84
CA GLY A 571 21.62 15.31 7.00
C GLY A 571 22.45 15.42 5.72
N GLY A 572 22.02 16.27 4.80
CA GLY A 572 22.80 16.63 3.61
C GLY A 572 24.15 17.26 3.98
N ALA A 573 25.23 16.72 3.41
CA ALA A 573 26.55 17.32 3.49
C ALA A 573 26.97 17.78 2.08
N LEU A 574 26.85 19.10 1.85
CA LEU A 574 27.51 19.81 0.76
C LEU A 574 29.03 19.64 0.88
N ALA A 575 29.65 19.06 -0.15
CA ALA A 575 31.09 19.07 -0.33
C ALA A 575 31.56 20.48 -0.70
N PHE A 576 32.30 21.14 0.21
CA PHE A 576 33.09 22.33 -0.12
C PHE A 576 34.57 21.95 -0.18
N ALA A 577 35.16 22.15 -1.35
CA ALA A 577 36.59 22.00 -1.61
C ALA A 577 37.38 23.04 -0.79
N ALA A 578 38.36 22.54 -0.01
CA ALA A 578 39.32 23.37 0.70
C ALA A 578 40.37 23.92 -0.26
N VAL A 579 40.43 25.25 -0.38
CA VAL A 579 41.62 25.97 -0.88
C VAL A 579 42.39 26.50 0.33
N LEU A 580 43.62 26.01 0.46
CA LEU A 580 44.64 26.47 1.40
C LEU A 580 44.95 27.96 1.21
N LEU A 581 44.98 28.73 2.30
CA LEU A 581 45.92 29.83 2.46
C LEU A 581 46.14 30.17 3.95
N SER A 582 47.38 30.49 4.22
CA SER A 582 48.14 30.49 5.47
C SER A 582 47.82 31.63 6.46
N ALA A 583 47.88 31.26 7.75
CA ALA A 583 48.54 31.95 8.88
C ALA A 583 48.31 33.46 9.12
N ALA A 584 47.67 33.78 10.26
CA ALA A 584 48.24 34.57 11.37
C ALA A 584 47.22 34.73 12.52
N ALA A 585 47.65 34.47 13.76
CA ALA A 585 46.97 34.85 15.01
C ALA A 585 47.73 36.05 15.63
N PRO A 586 47.42 36.56 16.85
CA PRO A 586 46.19 36.56 17.67
C PRO A 586 45.84 37.96 18.28
N ALA A 587 44.66 38.12 18.91
CA ALA A 587 44.40 38.95 20.11
C ALA A 587 42.87 39.05 20.36
N ALA A 588 42.32 38.39 21.39
CA ALA A 588 42.14 38.89 22.76
C ALA A 588 41.10 40.02 22.92
N ALA A 589 39.92 39.70 23.47
CA ALA A 589 39.33 40.41 24.62
C ALA A 589 37.97 39.82 25.00
N LEU A 590 37.86 39.38 26.25
CA LEU A 590 36.62 39.13 26.98
C LEU A 590 35.76 40.40 27.06
N LEU A 591 34.42 40.25 27.11
CA LEU A 591 33.61 40.73 28.24
C LEU A 591 32.11 40.38 28.11
N ARG A 592 31.67 39.51 29.02
CA ARG A 592 30.29 39.39 29.52
C ARG A 592 29.85 40.69 30.21
N LYS A 593 28.63 41.18 29.92
CA LYS A 593 27.76 41.92 30.85
C LYS A 593 26.29 41.55 30.52
N LYS A 594 25.66 40.69 31.32
CA LYS A 594 24.80 40.96 32.50
C LYS A 594 23.40 41.50 32.16
N LYS A 595 22.41 40.64 32.47
CA LYS A 595 20.98 40.87 32.70
C LYS A 595 20.68 42.18 33.46
N ASN A 596 19.65 42.90 33.04
CA ASN A 596 18.42 43.20 33.81
C ASN A 596 17.66 44.38 33.18
N ARG A 597 16.54 44.10 32.52
CA ARG A 597 15.20 44.57 32.91
C ARG A 597 14.14 43.94 32.04
#